data_AF-S3HEL1-F1
#
_entry.id   AF-S3HEL1-F1
#
_cell.length_a   1.000
_cell.length_b   1.000
_cell.length_c   1.000
_cell.angle_alpha   90.00
_cell.angle_beta   90.00
_cell.angle_gamma   90.00
#
_symmetry.space_group_name_H-M   'P 1'
#
loop_
_entity.id
_entity.type
_entity.pdbx_description
1 polymer ?
#
loop_
_entity_poly.entity_id
_entity_poly.type
_entity_poly.pdbx_seq_one_letter_code
_entity_poly.pdbx_strand_id
1 'polypeptide(L)'
;MHTSDPPMTAISAFAIAYAQYELDNGTEPSADDPVLGDDALEDALASAMKSGELSPAALDRAKAILGVGEADGTIDQILGALKNSQPE
;
A
#
# COMPACT_ATOMS: atom_id res chain seq x y z
N MET A 1 15.14 -18.02 -2.01
CA MET A 1 14.18 -17.00 -1.54
C MET A 1 14.58 -15.70 -2.22
N HIS A 2 13.93 -15.32 -3.32
CA HIS A 2 14.18 -14.04 -3.98
C HIS A 2 13.18 -13.03 -3.40
N THR A 3 13.57 -12.36 -2.32
CA THR A 3 12.88 -11.18 -1.80
C THR A 3 13.67 -9.91 -2.12
N SER A 4 14.55 -9.98 -3.12
CA SER A 4 15.45 -8.88 -3.53
C SER A 4 14.96 -8.11 -4.74
N ASP A 5 13.71 -8.29 -5.15
CA ASP A 5 13.13 -7.44 -6.18
C ASP A 5 12.78 -6.09 -5.52
N PRO A 6 13.56 -5.00 -5.77
CA PRO A 6 13.23 -3.66 -5.29
C PRO A 6 11.76 -3.24 -5.48
N PRO A 7 11.05 -3.67 -6.54
CA PRO A 7 9.66 -3.30 -6.67
C PRO A 7 8.69 -3.87 -5.64
N MET A 8 8.93 -5.10 -5.15
CA MET A 8 8.10 -5.65 -4.07
C MET A 8 8.33 -4.90 -2.75
N THR A 9 9.54 -4.35 -2.55
CA THR A 9 9.85 -3.53 -1.38
C THR A 9 9.11 -2.19 -1.40
N ALA A 10 8.99 -1.53 -2.56
CA ALA A 10 8.27 -0.26 -2.67
C ALA A 10 6.78 -0.39 -2.32
N ILE A 11 6.13 -1.43 -2.85
CA ILE A 11 4.71 -1.72 -2.57
C ILE A 11 4.52 -2.08 -1.09
N SER A 12 5.41 -2.89 -0.52
CA SER A 12 5.41 -3.22 0.91
C SER A 12 5.57 -1.98 1.78
N ALA A 13 6.48 -1.07 1.44
CA ALA A 13 6.71 0.15 2.18
C ALA A 13 5.47 1.06 2.14
N PHE A 14 4.82 1.17 0.98
CA PHE A 14 3.56 1.89 0.84
C PHE A 14 2.47 1.32 1.75
N ALA A 15 2.25 0.00 1.73
CA ALA A 15 1.24 -0.64 2.58
C ALA A 15 1.49 -0.44 4.07
N ILE A 16 2.75 -0.50 4.50
CA ILE A 16 3.13 -0.25 5.89
C ILE A 16 2.86 1.21 6.26
N ALA A 17 3.26 2.15 5.41
CA ALA A 17 3.06 3.57 5.66
C ALA A 17 1.57 3.95 5.69
N TYR A 18 0.75 3.35 4.82
CA TYR A 18 -0.71 3.53 4.80
C TYR A 18 -1.33 3.03 6.11
N ALA A 19 -1.00 1.79 6.52
CA ALA A 19 -1.47 1.22 7.77
C ALA A 19 -1.01 2.03 8.99
N GLN A 20 0.23 2.54 9.00
CA GLN A 20 0.73 3.40 10.07
C GLN A 20 -0.03 4.73 10.12
N TYR A 21 -0.30 5.34 8.96
CA TYR A 21 -1.08 6.56 8.89
C TYR A 21 -2.49 6.36 9.45
N GLU A 22 -3.18 5.28 9.06
CA GLU A 22 -4.48 4.94 9.61
C GLU A 22 -4.44 4.69 11.12
N LEU A 23 -3.38 4.06 11.61
CA LEU A 23 -3.19 3.80 13.02
C LEU A 23 -3.01 5.09 13.82
N ASP A 24 -2.22 6.01 13.29
CA ASP A 24 -1.87 7.28 13.95
C ASP A 24 -3.00 8.32 13.86
N ASN A 25 -3.70 8.37 12.72
CA ASN A 25 -4.74 9.38 12.44
C ASN A 25 -6.16 8.85 12.69
N GLY A 26 -6.35 7.52 12.74
CA GLY A 26 -7.66 6.87 12.88
C GLY A 26 -8.53 6.95 11.62
N THR A 27 -7.97 7.38 10.49
CA THR A 27 -8.67 7.53 9.21
C THR A 27 -7.72 7.25 8.07
N GLU A 28 -8.27 6.84 6.94
CA GLU A 28 -7.53 6.56 5.73
C GLU A 28 -6.92 7.84 5.14
N PRO A 29 -5.72 7.77 4.55
CA PRO A 29 -5.14 8.88 3.83
C PRO A 29 -5.99 9.23 2.60
N SER A 30 -5.90 10.49 2.17
CA SER A 30 -6.62 10.94 0.98
C SER A 30 -6.05 10.29 -0.27
N ALA A 31 -6.90 9.99 -1.25
CA ALA A 31 -6.45 9.52 -2.56
C ALA A 31 -5.53 10.53 -3.28
N ASP A 32 -5.64 11.82 -2.95
CA ASP A 32 -4.78 12.90 -3.45
C ASP A 32 -3.52 13.13 -2.58
N ASP A 33 -3.24 12.24 -1.61
CA ASP A 33 -2.07 12.39 -0.74
C ASP A 33 -0.77 12.17 -1.54
N PRO A 34 0.23 13.07 -1.39
CA PRO A 34 1.46 12.98 -2.17
C PRO A 34 2.34 11.77 -1.85
N VAL A 35 2.07 11.05 -0.75
CA VAL A 35 2.89 9.92 -0.27
C VAL A 35 2.06 8.63 -0.19
N LEU A 36 0.78 8.73 0.17
CA LEU A 36 -0.13 7.60 0.40
C LEU A 36 -1.36 7.60 -0.52
N GLY A 37 -1.37 8.50 -1.51
CA GLY A 37 -2.44 8.59 -2.50
C GLY A 37 -2.26 7.63 -3.67
N ASP A 38 -3.19 7.74 -4.60
CA ASP A 38 -3.26 6.92 -5.81
C ASP A 38 -2.04 7.11 -6.70
N ASP A 39 -1.57 8.35 -6.86
CA ASP A 39 -0.41 8.69 -7.67
C ASP A 39 0.87 8.02 -7.13
N ALA A 40 1.06 8.04 -5.81
CA ALA A 40 2.22 7.43 -5.17
C ALA A 40 2.19 5.89 -5.29
N LEU A 41 1.00 5.30 -5.17
CA LEU A 41 0.80 3.87 -5.38
C LEU A 41 1.03 3.48 -6.84
N GLU A 42 0.53 4.27 -7.79
CA GLU A 42 0.73 4.09 -9.22
C GLU A 42 2.21 4.13 -9.58
N ASP A 43 2.97 5.10 -9.09
CA ASP A 43 4.42 5.17 -9.30
C ASP A 43 5.15 3.94 -8.72
N ALA A 44 4.79 3.52 -7.50
CA ALA A 44 5.36 2.33 -6.87
C ALA A 44 5.07 1.05 -7.68
N LEU A 45 3.84 0.91 -8.20
CA LEU A 45 3.40 -0.20 -9.03
C LEU A 45 4.01 -0.15 -10.43
N ALA A 46 4.07 1.01 -11.06
CA ALA A 46 4.68 1.21 -12.38
C ALA A 46 6.17 0.87 -12.33
N SER A 47 6.86 1.29 -11.26
CA SER A 47 8.25 0.91 -10.99
C SER A 47 8.40 -0.59 -10.68
N ALA A 48 7.32 -1.27 -10.32
CA ALA A 48 7.23 -2.72 -10.17
C ALA A 48 6.96 -3.50 -11.43
N MET A 49 6.30 -2.88 -12.39
CA MET A 49 6.05 -3.49 -13.67
C MET A 49 7.30 -3.42 -14.52
N LYS A 50 7.77 -4.60 -14.95
CA LYS A 50 8.92 -4.71 -15.86
C LYS A 50 8.68 -4.05 -17.21
N SER A 51 7.41 -3.87 -17.59
CA SER A 51 6.94 -3.16 -18.78
C SER A 51 6.79 -1.64 -18.56
N GLY A 52 6.81 -1.15 -17.32
CA GLY A 52 6.66 0.27 -16.98
C GLY A 52 5.27 0.87 -17.21
N GLU A 53 4.32 0.08 -17.71
CA GLU A 53 2.98 0.56 -18.05
C GLU A 53 1.94 -0.06 -17.10
N LEU A 54 1.48 0.74 -16.15
CA LEU A 54 0.37 0.40 -15.27
C LEU A 54 -0.94 0.78 -15.95
N SER A 55 -1.82 -0.20 -16.14
CA SER A 55 -3.17 0.10 -16.61
C SER A 55 -4.07 0.46 -15.43
N PRO A 56 -5.12 1.27 -15.63
CA PRO A 56 -6.07 1.59 -14.55
C PRO A 56 -6.69 0.34 -13.91
N ALA A 57 -6.93 -0.71 -14.69
CA ALA A 57 -7.44 -1.98 -14.18
C ALA A 57 -6.40 -2.74 -13.33
N ALA A 58 -5.11 -2.59 -13.62
CA ALA A 58 -4.05 -3.16 -12.80
C ALA A 58 -3.87 -2.39 -11.50
N LEU A 59 -3.98 -1.06 -11.52
CA LEU A 59 -4.00 -0.21 -10.33
C LEU A 59 -5.17 -0.59 -9.41
N ASP A 60 -6.39 -0.68 -9.95
CA ASP A 60 -7.59 -1.06 -9.19
C ASP A 60 -7.44 -2.44 -8.54
N ARG A 61 -6.91 -3.41 -9.28
CA ARG A 61 -6.60 -4.74 -8.74
C ARG A 61 -5.54 -4.69 -7.65
N ALA A 62 -4.51 -3.86 -7.81
CA ALA A 62 -3.47 -3.71 -6.80
C ALA A 62 -4.04 -3.09 -5.51
N LYS A 63 -4.89 -2.07 -5.62
CA LYS A 63 -5.64 -1.50 -4.49
C LYS A 63 -6.50 -2.55 -3.80
N ALA A 64 -7.23 -3.37 -4.55
CA ALA A 64 -8.03 -4.45 -3.97
C ALA A 64 -7.20 -5.52 -3.26
N ILE A 65 -5.97 -5.81 -3.72
CA ILE A 65 -5.05 -6.75 -3.06
C ILE A 65 -4.40 -6.12 -1.82
N LEU A 66 -4.00 -4.85 -1.94
CA LEU A 66 -3.36 -4.11 -0.86
C LEU A 66 -4.36 -3.74 0.22
N GLY A 67 -5.63 -3.54 -0.11
CA GLY A 67 -6.63 -3.03 0.81
C GLY A 67 -6.56 -1.51 0.96
N VAL A 68 -6.40 -0.79 -0.16
CA VAL A 68 -6.44 0.68 -0.16
C VAL A 68 -7.89 1.12 -0.31
N GLY A 69 -8.36 2.01 0.56
CA GLY A 69 -9.76 2.40 0.66
C GLY A 69 -10.58 1.36 1.44
N GLU A 70 -11.85 1.21 1.08
CA GLU A 70 -12.77 0.27 1.74
C GLU A 70 -12.48 -1.24 1.50
N ALA A 71 -11.35 -1.58 0.87
CA ALA A 71 -11.01 -2.97 0.57
C ALA A 71 -10.26 -3.62 1.72
N ASP A 72 -10.71 -4.79 2.18
CA ASP A 72 -9.95 -5.60 3.14
C ASP A 72 -8.76 -6.28 2.45
N GLY A 73 -7.53 -5.91 2.84
CA GLY A 73 -6.33 -6.38 2.15
C GLY A 73 -5.09 -6.62 3.02
N THR A 74 -3.92 -6.37 2.42
CA THR A 74 -2.62 -6.50 3.10
C THR A 74 -2.43 -5.41 4.16
N ILE A 75 -2.96 -4.20 3.91
CA ILE A 75 -2.95 -3.05 4.81
C ILE A 75 -3.67 -3.39 6.11
N ASP A 76 -4.87 -3.99 6.08
CA ASP A 76 -5.58 -4.39 7.30
C ASP A 76 -4.81 -5.42 8.13
N GLN A 77 -4.14 -6.36 7.46
CA GLN A 77 -3.30 -7.34 8.14
C GLN A 77 -2.11 -6.66 8.82
N ILE A 78 -1.48 -5.68 8.16
CA ILE A 78 -0.40 -4.88 8.74
C ILE A 78 -0.93 -4.03 9.89
N LEU A 79 -2.06 -3.34 9.70
CA LEU A 79 -2.72 -2.52 10.70
C LEU A 79 -3.06 -3.34 11.95
N GLY A 80 -3.62 -4.53 11.78
CA GLY A 80 -3.90 -5.47 12.86
C GLY A 80 -2.62 -5.96 13.55
N ALA A 81 -1.55 -6.23 12.79
CA ALA A 81 -0.26 -6.61 13.37
C ALA A 81 0.39 -5.46 14.16
N LEU A 82 0.29 -4.22 13.66
CA LEU A 82 0.79 -3.01 14.33
C LEU A 82 -0.01 -2.74 15.61
N LYS A 83 -1.34 -2.81 15.55
CA LYS A 83 -2.24 -2.71 16.72
C LYS A 83 -1.89 -3.75 17.80
N ASN A 84 -1.63 -4.99 17.41
CA ASN A 84 -1.22 -6.04 18.35
C ASN A 84 0.22 -5.88 18.86
N SER A 85 1.08 -5.18 18.13
CA SER A 85 2.48 -4.96 18.49
C SER A 85 2.70 -3.72 19.37
N GLN A 86 1.74 -2.80 19.42
CA GLN A 86 1.73 -1.73 20.41
C GLN A 86 1.08 -2.24 21.70
N PRO A 87 1.83 -2.40 22.81
CA PRO A 87 1.21 -2.66 24.10
C PRO A 87 0.35 -1.44 24.50
N GLU A 88 -0.87 -1.69 24.99
CA GLU A 88 -1.78 -0.70 25.58
C GLU A 88 -1.11 0.16 26.68
#